data_AF-A0A6J6SIU8-F1
#
_entry.id   AF-A0A6J6SIU8-F1
#
_cell.length_a   1.000
_cell.length_b   1.000
_cell.length_c   1.000
_cell.angle_alpha   90.00
_cell.angle_beta   90.00
_cell.angle_gamma   90.00
#
_symmetry.space_group_name_H-M   'P 1'
#
loop_
_entity.id
_entity.type
_entity.pdbx_description
1 polymer ?
#
loop_
_entity_poly.entity_id
_entity_poly.type
_entity_poly.pdbx_seq_one_letter_code
_entity_poly.pdbx_strand_id
1 'polypeptide(L)'
;MLPCAIITSTGRKSGLPRVSPLATVPLNGDLYVVGSNFGQSTHPAWSWNLIAQPRIQVDYNHEVYAAQAELLTAEEKARIWPELISIWPLFDTYVERSGRDLRVFRLVRL
;
A
#
# COMPACT_ATOMS: atom_id res chain seq x y z
N MET A 1 -10.88 -4.18 -12.55
CA MET A 1 -10.97 -4.18 -11.07
C MET A 1 -9.61 -4.57 -10.53
N LEU A 2 -9.09 -3.89 -9.51
CA LEU A 2 -7.82 -4.29 -8.89
C LEU A 2 -8.01 -5.57 -8.05
N PRO A 3 -7.01 -6.46 -8.00
CA PRO A 3 -7.03 -7.55 -7.04
C PRO A 3 -6.91 -7.02 -5.61
N CYS A 4 -7.24 -7.87 -4.64
CA CYS A 4 -7.21 -7.53 -3.22
C CYS A 4 -6.21 -8.45 -2.51
N ALA A 5 -5.31 -7.86 -1.71
CA ALA A 5 -4.48 -8.59 -0.76
C ALA A 5 -4.98 -8.31 0.66
N ILE A 6 -4.94 -9.31 1.53
CA ILE A 6 -5.18 -9.12 2.95
C ILE A 6 -3.84 -8.91 3.65
N ILE A 7 -3.65 -7.71 4.21
CA ILE A 7 -2.43 -7.34 4.92
C ILE A 7 -2.67 -7.43 6.42
N THR A 8 -1.86 -8.26 7.10
CA THR A 8 -1.79 -8.26 8.57
C THR A 8 -0.57 -7.46 9.02
N SER A 9 -0.83 -6.33 9.68
CA SER A 9 0.18 -5.40 10.20
C SER A 9 0.13 -5.31 11.73
N THR A 10 1.19 -4.80 12.35
CA THR A 10 1.20 -4.52 13.80
C THR A 10 0.72 -3.10 14.07
N GLY A 11 -0.33 -2.94 14.87
CA GLY A 11 -0.87 -1.63 15.23
C GLY A 11 0.15 -0.79 15.98
N ARG A 12 0.65 0.31 15.39
CA ARG A 12 1.78 1.10 15.93
C ARG A 12 1.59 1.64 17.36
N LYS A 13 0.34 1.83 17.79
CA LYS A 13 0.00 2.31 19.14
C LYS A 13 -0.31 1.16 20.10
N SER A 14 -0.89 0.07 19.60
CA SER A 14 -1.44 -1.00 20.43
C SER A 14 -0.57 -2.26 20.50
N GLY A 15 0.39 -2.44 19.58
CA GLY A 15 1.13 -3.69 19.42
C GLY A 15 0.32 -4.88 18.87
N LEU A 16 -1.02 -4.78 18.83
CA LEU A 16 -1.89 -5.85 18.36
C LEU A 16 -1.92 -5.99 16.82
N PRO A 17 -2.13 -7.21 16.28
CA PRO A 17 -2.37 -7.44 14.86
C PRO A 17 -3.58 -6.67 14.32
N ARG A 18 -3.46 -6.15 13.10
CA ARG A 18 -4.50 -5.41 12.36
C ARG A 18 -4.59 -5.94 10.94
N VAL A 19 -5.77 -6.43 10.57
CA VAL A 19 -6.08 -6.96 9.25
C VAL A 19 -6.66 -5.84 8.39
N SER A 20 -6.18 -5.71 7.15
CA SER A 20 -6.64 -4.70 6.20
C SER A 20 -6.73 -5.29 4.79
N PRO A 21 -7.94 -5.41 4.20
CA PRO A 21 -8.09 -5.74 2.79
C PRO A 21 -7.72 -4.51 1.95
N LEU A 22 -6.72 -4.65 1.08
CA LEU A 22 -6.20 -3.54 0.27
C LEU A 22 -6.26 -3.87 -1.22
N ALA A 23 -6.81 -2.94 -1.99
CA ALA A 23 -6.62 -2.95 -3.44
C ALA A 23 -5.12 -2.89 -3.74
N THR A 24 -4.64 -3.86 -4.52
CA THR A 24 -3.23 -4.12 -4.75
C THR A 24 -2.96 -4.08 -6.24
N VAL A 25 -1.81 -3.51 -6.64
CA VAL A 25 -1.37 -3.44 -8.03
C VAL A 25 -0.18 -4.36 -8.22
N PRO A 26 -0.34 -5.52 -8.88
CA PRO A 26 0.78 -6.35 -9.32
C PRO A 26 1.45 -5.69 -10.51
N LEU A 27 2.75 -5.41 -10.41
CA LEU A 27 3.50 -4.72 -11.45
C LEU A 27 4.96 -5.14 -11.42
N ASN A 28 5.51 -5.54 -12.58
CA ASN A 28 6.92 -5.92 -12.74
C ASN A 28 7.42 -7.00 -11.76
N GLY A 29 6.53 -7.92 -11.37
CA GLY A 29 6.83 -9.00 -10.41
C GLY A 29 6.65 -8.63 -8.93
N ASP A 30 6.43 -7.35 -8.63
CA ASP A 30 6.18 -6.84 -7.28
C ASP A 30 4.69 -6.59 -7.02
N LEU A 31 4.32 -6.44 -5.75
CA LEU A 31 3.00 -5.95 -5.33
C LEU A 31 3.10 -4.55 -4.75
N TYR A 32 2.22 -3.65 -5.20
CA TYR A 32 2.13 -2.28 -4.71
C TYR A 32 0.80 -2.02 -4.03
N VAL A 33 0.82 -1.35 -2.88
CA VAL A 33 -0.37 -0.85 -2.19
C VAL A 33 -0.29 0.65 -1.99
N VAL A 34 -1.39 1.35 -2.29
CA VAL A 34 -1.45 2.82 -2.25
C VAL A 34 -2.30 3.28 -1.07
N GLY A 35 -1.72 4.13 -0.22
CA GLY A 35 -2.34 4.76 0.95
C GLY A 35 -3.35 5.86 0.61
N SER A 36 -4.29 5.57 -0.29
CA SER A 36 -5.23 6.54 -0.85
C SER A 36 -6.31 6.98 0.13
N ASN A 37 -6.76 6.10 1.03
CA ASN A 37 -7.89 6.34 1.94
C ASN A 37 -9.11 6.94 1.23
N PHE A 38 -9.39 6.49 0.01
CA PHE A 38 -10.44 7.06 -0.85
C PHE A 38 -10.33 8.59 -0.92
N GLY A 39 -9.12 9.13 -1.14
CA GLY A 39 -8.86 10.55 -1.29
C GLY A 39 -9.27 11.43 -0.10
N GLN A 40 -9.44 10.87 1.10
CA GLN A 40 -9.63 11.66 2.31
C GLN A 40 -8.36 12.46 2.66
N SER A 41 -8.50 13.53 3.46
CA SER A 41 -7.41 14.41 3.86
C SER A 41 -6.32 13.73 4.71
N THR A 42 -6.60 12.57 5.31
CA THR A 42 -5.66 11.85 6.17
C THR A 42 -5.23 10.51 5.58
N HIS A 43 -3.98 10.12 5.86
CA HIS A 43 -3.48 8.79 5.53
C HIS A 43 -4.20 7.70 6.33
N PRO A 44 -4.46 6.53 5.72
CA PRO A 44 -5.15 5.45 6.40
C PRO A 44 -4.28 4.88 7.52
N ALA A 45 -4.90 4.41 8.60
CA ALA A 45 -4.21 3.94 9.80
C ALA A 45 -3.19 2.82 9.50
N TRP A 46 -3.51 1.90 8.58
CA TRP A 46 -2.60 0.81 8.19
C TRP A 46 -1.27 1.34 7.65
N SER A 47 -1.26 2.45 6.91
CA SER A 47 -0.01 2.99 6.35
C SER A 47 0.96 3.46 7.43
N TRP A 48 0.42 3.95 8.56
CA TRP A 48 1.24 4.30 9.71
C TRP A 48 1.77 3.07 10.45
N ASN A 49 1.05 1.95 10.41
CA ASN A 49 1.53 0.69 10.96
C ASN A 49 2.73 0.18 10.16
N LEU A 50 2.63 0.18 8.81
CA LEU A 50 3.71 -0.29 7.94
C LEU A 50 5.00 0.53 8.08
N ILE A 51 4.87 1.85 8.26
CA ILE A 51 6.03 2.73 8.51
C ILE A 51 6.71 2.38 9.85
N ALA A 52 5.92 2.10 10.89
CA ALA A 52 6.46 1.81 12.21
C ALA A 52 7.01 0.38 12.35
N GLN A 53 6.39 -0.58 11.69
CA GLN A 53 6.80 -1.98 11.65
C GLN A 53 6.54 -2.54 10.24
N PRO A 54 7.55 -2.57 9.36
CA PRO A 54 7.37 -2.94 7.96
C PRO A 54 7.23 -4.44 7.75
N ARG A 55 7.59 -5.28 8.74
CA ARG A 55 7.38 -6.74 8.64
C ARG A 55 5.91 -7.06 8.80
N ILE A 56 5.33 -7.68 7.78
CA ILE A 56 3.91 -8.00 7.68
C ILE A 56 3.68 -9.43 7.20
N GLN A 57 2.44 -9.89 7.30
CA GLN A 57 1.95 -11.05 6.56
C GLN A 57 1.02 -10.59 5.44
N VAL A 58 1.18 -11.20 4.27
CA VAL A 58 0.37 -10.97 3.07
C VAL A 58 -0.36 -12.26 2.75
N ASP A 59 -1.68 -12.18 2.59
CA ASP A 59 -2.49 -13.20 1.94
C ASP A 59 -2.92 -12.67 0.57
N TYR A 60 -2.42 -13.31 -0.48
CA TYR A 60 -2.65 -12.94 -1.86
C TYR A 60 -2.54 -14.18 -2.75
N ASN A 61 -3.50 -14.33 -3.67
CA ASN A 61 -3.51 -15.40 -4.67
C ASN A 61 -3.36 -16.81 -4.09
N HIS A 62 -4.13 -17.12 -3.04
CA HIS A 62 -4.12 -18.41 -2.32
C HIS A 62 -2.82 -18.73 -1.58
N GLU A 63 -1.91 -17.76 -1.42
CA GLU A 63 -0.68 -17.91 -0.65
C GLU A 63 -0.66 -16.95 0.52
N VAL A 64 -0.17 -17.44 1.67
CA VAL A 64 0.10 -16.64 2.86
C VAL A 64 1.60 -16.63 3.10
N TYR A 65 2.22 -15.44 3.12
CA TYR A 65 3.66 -15.31 3.27
C TYR A 65 4.06 -14.06 4.07
N ALA A 66 5.26 -14.10 4.63
CA ALA A 66 5.86 -12.94 5.26
C ALA A 66 6.43 -11.99 4.18
N ALA A 67 6.29 -10.68 4.41
CA ALA A 67 6.83 -9.67 3.52
C ALA A 67 7.34 -8.46 4.31
N GLN A 68 8.14 -7.64 3.64
CA GLN A 68 8.54 -6.32 4.09
C GLN A 68 7.83 -5.26 3.24
N ALA A 69 7.11 -4.35 3.90
CA ALA A 69 6.48 -3.20 3.28
C ALA A 69 7.49 -2.04 3.21
N GLU A 70 7.97 -1.75 2.01
CA GLU A 70 8.91 -0.66 1.76
C GLU A 70 8.15 0.58 1.30
N LEU A 71 8.20 1.64 2.10
CA LEU A 71 7.68 2.94 1.68
C LEU A 71 8.58 3.50 0.58
N LEU A 72 8.01 3.75 -0.59
CA LEU A 72 8.75 4.37 -1.68
C LEU A 72 9.17 5.80 -1.33
N THR A 73 10.41 6.13 -1.67
CA THR A 73 10.89 7.51 -1.73
C THR A 73 10.14 8.31 -2.80
N ALA A 74 10.29 9.63 -2.79
CA ALA A 74 9.68 10.49 -3.81
C ALA A 74 10.17 10.13 -5.22
N GLU A 75 11.45 9.81 -5.36
CA GLU A 75 12.11 9.45 -6.62
C GLU A 75 11.63 8.09 -7.14
N GLU A 76 11.56 7.09 -6.26
CA GLU A 76 11.01 5.77 -6.62
C GLU A 76 9.55 5.86 -7.02
N LYS A 77 8.78 6.64 -6.25
CA LYS A 77 7.37 6.85 -6.55
C LYS A 77 7.17 7.56 -7.88
N ALA A 78 7.93 8.62 -8.16
CA ALA A 78 7.84 9.35 -9.42
C ALA A 78 8.09 8.46 -10.64
N ARG A 79 8.99 7.47 -10.52
CA ARG A 79 9.27 6.49 -11.59
C ARG A 79 8.09 5.53 -11.82
N ILE A 80 7.48 5.01 -10.75
CA ILE A 80 6.43 3.98 -10.86
C ILE A 80 5.02 4.55 -11.02
N TRP A 81 4.80 5.81 -10.62
CA TRP A 81 3.47 6.44 -10.62
C TRP A 81 2.75 6.38 -11.97
N PRO A 82 3.40 6.69 -13.12
CA PRO A 82 2.77 6.59 -14.43
C PRO A 82 2.19 5.20 -14.73
N GLU A 83 2.89 4.13 -14.32
CA GLU A 83 2.42 2.76 -14.49
C GLU A 83 1.24 2.45 -13.55
N LEU A 84 1.31 2.90 -12.29
CA LEU A 84 0.22 2.73 -11.32
C LEU A 84 -1.07 3.40 -11.79
N ILE A 85 -1.00 4.63 -12.30
CA ILE A 85 -2.19 5.35 -12.80
C ILE A 85 -2.67 4.81 -14.15
N SER A 86 -1.78 4.23 -14.96
CA SER A 86 -2.20 3.52 -16.18
C SER A 86 -3.06 2.29 -15.86
N ILE A 87 -2.79 1.62 -14.72
CA ILE A 87 -3.58 0.47 -14.26
C ILE A 87 -4.83 0.94 -13.49
N TRP A 88 -4.69 1.99 -12.68
CA TRP A 88 -5.78 2.52 -11.86
C TRP A 88 -5.82 4.06 -11.85
N PRO A 89 -6.47 4.67 -12.85
CA PRO A 89 -6.49 6.13 -13.03
C PRO A 89 -7.06 6.92 -11.84
N LEU A 90 -7.89 6.29 -11.01
CA LEU A 90 -8.49 6.92 -9.84
C LEU A 90 -7.47 7.40 -8.79
N PHE A 91 -6.22 6.94 -8.84
CA PHE A 91 -5.19 7.43 -7.93
C PHE A 91 -4.91 8.92 -8.10
N ASP A 92 -4.92 9.47 -9.33
CA ASP A 92 -4.75 10.91 -9.55
C ASP A 92 -5.92 11.71 -9.00
N THR A 93 -7.16 11.24 -9.21
CA THR A 93 -8.34 11.84 -8.59
C THR A 93 -8.24 11.86 -7.06
N TYR A 94 -7.60 10.86 -6.46
CA TYR A 94 -7.39 10.82 -5.01
C TYR A 94 -6.29 11.78 -4.55
N VAL A 95 -5.22 11.98 -5.33
CA VAL A 95 -4.21 13.01 -5.07
C VAL A 95 -4.88 14.39 -5.08
N GLU A 96 -5.59 14.72 -6.16
CA GLU A 96 -6.30 16.00 -6.32
C GLU A 96 -7.28 16.25 -5.18
N ARG A 97 -8.16 15.29 -4.89
CA ARG A 97 -9.18 15.43 -3.84
C ARG A 97 -8.58 15.57 -2.45
N SER A 98 -7.48 14.86 -2.18
CA SER A 98 -6.88 14.84 -0.85
C SER A 98 -5.91 15.98 -0.60
N GLY A 99 -5.36 16.59 -1.65
CA GLY A 99 -4.33 17.63 -1.57
C GLY A 99 -3.02 17.16 -0.94
N ARG A 100 -2.76 15.85 -0.91
CA ARG A 100 -1.58 15.25 -0.26
C ARG A 100 -0.86 14.28 -1.15
N ASP A 101 0.41 14.08 -0.81
CA ASP A 101 1.24 13.08 -1.45
C ASP A 101 0.84 11.67 -0.97
N LEU A 102 0.27 10.84 -1.85
CA LEU A 102 -0.13 9.49 -1.47
C LEU A 102 1.09 8.60 -1.25
N ARG A 103 1.10 7.87 -0.12
CA ARG A 103 2.12 6.86 0.18
C ARG A 103 1.92 5.65 -0.70
N VAL A 104 3.02 5.16 -1.26
CA VAL A 104 3.05 3.92 -2.04
C VAL A 104 4.02 2.97 -1.35
N PHE A 105 3.59 1.74 -1.13
CA PHE A 105 4.43 0.71 -0.55
C PHE A 105 4.65 -0.39 -1.58
N ARG A 106 5.91 -0.81 -1.75
CA ARG A 106 6.26 -2.07 -2.40
C ARG A 106 6.27 -3.17 -1.34
N LEU A 107 5.65 -4.31 -1.63
CA LEU A 107 5.62 -5.47 -0.75
C LEU A 107 6.64 -6.50 -1.25
N VAL A 108 7.75 -6.65 -0.52
CA VAL A 108 8.83 -7.56 -0.88
C VAL A 108 8.69 -8.85 -0.06
N ARG A 109 8.49 -9.98 -0.72
CA ARG A 109 8.39 -11.29 -0.05
C ARG A 109 9.72 -11.64 0.66
N LEU A 110 9.62 -12.17 1.87
CA LEU A 110 10.75 -12.65 2.69
C LEU A 110 11.00 -14.15 2.51
#